data_AF-A0A9E3L9Y8-F1
#
_entry.id   AF-A0A9E3L9Y8-F1
#
_cell.length_a   1.000
_cell.length_b   1.000
_cell.length_c   1.000
_cell.angle_alpha   90.00
_cell.angle_beta   90.00
_cell.angle_gamma   90.00
#
_symmetry.space_group_name_H-M   'P 1'
#
loop_
_entity.id
_entity.type
_entity.pdbx_description
1 polymer ?
#
loop_
_entity_poly.entity_id
_entity_poly.type
_entity_poly.pdbx_seq_one_letter_code
_entity_poly.pdbx_strand_id
1 'polypeptide(L)'
;MSTETAQFVLYIKAGCPWCRMAEDYLTEHGYRYERVDVTRDRAAYSEMRRISDQTYAPTLVVGDLVLPDFGPDELAEFLEQHNLRP
;
A
#
# COMPACT_ATOMS: atom_id res chain seq x y z
N MET A 1 18.33 -3.63 -19.61
CA MET A 1 18.32 -4.29 -18.29
C MET A 1 18.38 -3.14 -17.30
N SER A 2 17.35 -2.77 -16.54
CA SER A 2 16.23 -3.52 -16.00
C SER A 2 15.08 -2.52 -15.80
N THR A 3 13.87 -2.84 -16.24
CA THR A 3 12.68 -2.14 -15.74
C THR A 3 12.47 -2.66 -14.33
N GLU A 4 13.04 -1.96 -13.35
CA GLU A 4 12.75 -2.19 -11.94
C GLU A 4 11.27 -1.86 -11.76
N THR A 5 10.46 -2.91 -11.75
CA THR A 5 9.01 -2.78 -11.63
C THR A 5 8.78 -2.45 -10.17
N ALA A 6 8.36 -1.22 -9.89
CA ALA A 6 8.10 -0.78 -8.53
C ALA A 6 7.15 -1.79 -7.85
N GLN A 7 7.61 -2.46 -6.80
CA GLN A 7 6.82 -3.46 -6.11
C GLN A 7 5.86 -2.74 -5.16
N PHE A 8 4.57 -2.74 -5.50
CA PHE A 8 3.53 -2.21 -4.63
C PHE A 8 3.15 -3.27 -3.61
N VAL A 9 3.21 -2.94 -2.33
CA VAL A 9 2.80 -3.80 -1.22
C VAL A 9 1.77 -3.05 -0.39
N LEU A 10 0.54 -3.55 -0.37
CA LEU A 10 -0.56 -2.96 0.38
C LEU A 10 -0.80 -3.77 1.66
N TYR A 11 -0.44 -3.19 2.78
CA TYR A 11 -0.74 -3.70 4.11
C TYR A 11 -2.16 -3.32 4.50
N ILE A 12 -2.97 -4.34 4.74
CA ILE A 12 -4.39 -4.20 5.08
C ILE A 12 -4.69 -4.85 6.42
N LYS A 13 -5.77 -4.40 7.07
CA LYS A 13 -6.32 -5.04 8.24
C LYS A 13 -7.71 -5.60 7.97
N ALA A 14 -7.95 -6.84 8.40
CA ALA A 14 -9.27 -7.44 8.34
C ALA A 14 -10.32 -6.54 9.03
N GLY A 15 -11.39 -6.22 8.30
CA GLY A 15 -12.49 -5.39 8.80
C GLY A 15 -12.33 -3.88 8.63
N CYS A 16 -11.27 -3.39 7.98
CA CYS A 16 -11.11 -1.96 7.70
C CYS A 16 -11.76 -1.57 6.36
N PRO A 17 -12.76 -0.67 6.33
CA PRO A 17 -13.42 -0.25 5.09
C PRO A 17 -12.48 0.52 4.15
N TRP A 18 -11.53 1.29 4.70
CA TRP A 18 -10.55 2.06 3.93
C TRP A 18 -9.60 1.19 3.12
N CYS A 19 -9.18 0.05 3.68
CA CYS A 19 -8.34 -0.92 2.97
C CYS A 19 -9.02 -1.41 1.69
N ARG A 20 -10.33 -1.65 1.74
CA ARG A 20 -11.09 -2.09 0.56
C ARG A 20 -11.12 -1.02 -0.52
N MET A 21 -11.31 0.25 -0.15
CA MET A 21 -11.32 1.34 -1.13
C MET A 21 -9.96 1.51 -1.81
N ALA A 22 -8.85 1.33 -1.08
CA ALA A 22 -7.51 1.36 -1.67
C ALA A 22 -7.29 0.18 -2.65
N GLU A 23 -7.74 -1.01 -2.28
CA GLU A 23 -7.68 -2.20 -3.15
C GLU A 23 -8.48 -2.01 -4.44
N ASP A 24 -9.72 -1.53 -4.31
CA ASP A 24 -10.61 -1.26 -5.43
C ASP A 24 -9.96 -0.21 -6.35
N TYR A 25 -9.45 0.90 -5.80
CA TYR A 25 -8.76 1.94 -6.58
C TYR A 25 -7.57 1.38 -7.38
N LEU A 26 -6.66 0.66 -6.73
CA LEU A 26 -5.48 0.09 -7.39
C LEU A 26 -5.89 -0.90 -8.49
N THR A 27 -6.87 -1.74 -8.22
CA THR A 27 -7.37 -2.74 -9.16
C THR A 27 -8.07 -2.10 -10.36
N GLU A 28 -8.92 -1.10 -10.13
CA GLU A 28 -9.64 -0.36 -11.17
C GLU A 28 -8.70 0.40 -12.11
N HIS A 29 -7.59 0.92 -11.57
CA HIS A 29 -6.57 1.60 -12.36
C HIS A 29 -5.52 0.65 -12.97
N GLY A 30 -5.60 -0.66 -12.69
CA GLY A 30 -4.73 -1.68 -13.27
C GLY A 30 -3.35 -1.81 -12.62
N TYR A 31 -3.16 -1.27 -11.40
CA TYR A 31 -1.93 -1.45 -10.65
C TYR A 31 -1.80 -2.87 -10.12
N ARG A 32 -0.59 -3.44 -10.24
CA ARG A 32 -0.25 -4.70 -9.60
C ARG A 32 0.32 -4.44 -8.22
N TYR A 33 -0.33 -5.00 -7.20
CA TYR A 33 0.11 -4.88 -5.82
C TYR A 33 0.00 -6.22 -5.08
N GLU A 34 0.83 -6.36 -4.06
CA GLU A 34 0.82 -7.48 -3.12
C GLU A 34 -0.04 -7.12 -1.91
N ARG A 35 -1.11 -7.86 -1.70
CA ARG A 35 -2.02 -7.68 -0.57
C ARG A 35 -1.51 -8.45 0.64
N VAL A 36 -1.17 -7.74 1.72
CA VAL A 36 -0.63 -8.34 2.94
C VAL A 36 -1.52 -8.03 4.13
N ASP A 37 -2.13 -9.07 4.72
CA ASP A 37 -2.98 -8.93 5.90
C ASP A 37 -2.17 -8.98 7.20
N VAL A 38 -1.93 -7.81 7.79
CA VAL A 38 -1.15 -7.67 9.03
C VAL A 38 -1.89 -8.17 10.27
N THR A 39 -3.20 -8.43 10.19
CA THR A 39 -3.94 -9.01 11.33
C THR A 39 -3.67 -10.50 11.49
N ARG A 40 -3.31 -11.17 10.39
CA ARG A 40 -3.00 -12.59 10.35
C ARG A 40 -1.50 -12.88 10.35
N ASP A 41 -0.68 -11.92 9.93
CA ASP A 41 0.76 -12.06 9.84
C ASP A 41 1.47 -11.08 10.79
N ARG A 42 2.07 -11.64 11.86
CA ARG A 42 2.83 -10.87 12.85
C ARG A 42 4.14 -10.30 12.30
N ALA A 43 4.77 -10.99 11.34
CA ALA A 43 5.99 -10.51 10.70
C ALA A 43 5.67 -9.30 9.83
N ALA A 44 4.61 -9.39 9.01
CA ALA A 44 4.13 -8.27 8.22
C ALA A 44 3.73 -7.06 9.08
N TYR A 45 3.06 -7.28 10.21
CA TYR A 45 2.73 -6.20 11.16
C TYR A 45 3.97 -5.52 11.74
N SER A 46 5.01 -6.31 12.05
CA SER A 46 6.26 -5.78 12.59
C SER A 46 7.02 -4.96 11.54
N GLU A 47 7.02 -5.43 10.29
CA GLU A 47 7.62 -4.72 9.16
C GLU A 47 6.86 -3.42 8.86
N MET A 48 5.53 -3.47 8.76
CA MET A 48 4.67 -2.31 8.59
C MET A 48 4.94 -1.25 9.67
N ARG A 49 5.08 -1.66 10.94
CA ARG A 49 5.46 -0.74 12.02
C ARG A 49 6.85 -0.15 11.86
N ARG A 50 7.82 -0.94 11.40
CA ARG A 50 9.20 -0.51 11.22
C ARG A 50 9.33 0.52 10.10
N ILE A 51 8.55 0.38 9.02
CA ILE A 51 8.63 1.24 7.84
C ILE A 51 7.72 2.47 7.92
N SER A 52 6.54 2.36 8.52
CA SER A 52 5.59 3.48 8.65
C SER A 52 5.73 4.24 9.97
N ASP A 53 6.54 3.73 10.89
CA ASP A 53 6.63 4.19 12.30
C ASP A 53 5.28 4.21 13.04
N GLN A 54 4.25 3.58 12.47
CA GLN A 54 2.90 3.57 13.01
C GLN A 54 2.22 2.21 12.86
N THR A 55 1.05 2.09 13.50
CA THR A 55 0.27 0.85 13.51
C THR A 55 -0.99 0.92 12.64
N TYR A 56 -1.23 2.03 11.93
CA TYR A 56 -2.47 2.26 11.20
C TYR A 56 -2.45 1.61 9.81
N ALA A 57 -3.65 1.31 9.30
CA ALA A 57 -3.84 0.69 8.00
C ALA A 57 -5.06 1.33 7.32
N PRO A 58 -5.05 1.51 5.98
CA PRO A 58 -4.11 0.93 5.02
C PRO A 58 -2.72 1.56 5.02
N THR A 59 -1.68 0.78 4.71
CA THR A 59 -0.31 1.28 4.46
C THR A 59 0.18 0.72 3.13
N LEU A 60 0.58 1.59 2.21
CA LEU A 60 1.10 1.22 0.90
C LEU A 60 2.61 1.46 0.88
N VAL A 61 3.34 0.50 0.34
CA VAL A 61 4.79 0.59 0.17
C VAL A 61 5.10 0.36 -1.29
N VAL A 62 5.93 1.22 -1.85
CA VAL A 62 6.30 1.18 -3.27
C VAL A 62 7.80 1.40 -3.37
N GLY A 63 8.57 0.31 -3.44
CA GLY A 63 10.04 0.37 -3.37
C GLY A 63 10.48 1.00 -2.04
N ASP A 64 11.11 2.18 -2.12
CA ASP A 64 11.56 2.96 -0.95
C ASP A 64 10.50 3.93 -0.40
N LEU A 65 9.35 4.05 -1.06
CA LEU A 65 8.30 4.99 -0.67
C LEU A 65 7.27 4.30 0.22
N VAL A 66 6.80 5.02 1.24
CA VAL A 66 5.80 4.52 2.20
C VAL A 66 4.71 5.57 2.34
N LEU A 67 3.47 5.17 2.07
CA LEU A 67 2.26 5.96 2.28
C LEU A 67 1.39 5.26 3.34
N PRO A 68 1.44 5.70 4.60
CA PRO A 68 0.71 5.05 5.66
C PRO A 68 -0.56 5.85 6.06
N ASP A 69 -1.64 5.15 6.46
CA ASP A 69 -2.95 5.71 6.86
C ASP A 69 -3.59 6.65 5.82
N PHE A 70 -3.79 6.15 4.60
CA PHE A 70 -4.25 6.96 3.48
C PHE A 70 -5.66 6.60 2.97
N GLY A 71 -6.34 7.58 2.39
CA GLY A 71 -7.59 7.41 1.65
C GLY A 71 -7.40 7.25 0.13
N PRO A 72 -8.47 6.95 -0.63
CA PRO A 72 -8.41 6.82 -2.09
C PRO A 72 -7.91 8.09 -2.80
N ASP A 73 -8.22 9.28 -2.27
CA ASP A 73 -7.75 10.55 -2.83
C ASP A 73 -6.24 10.74 -2.61
N GLU A 74 -5.77 10.50 -1.38
CA GLU A 74 -4.33 10.57 -1.05
C GLU A 74 -3.50 9.53 -1.82
N LEU A 75 -4.08 8.36 -2.06
CA LEU A 75 -3.46 7.34 -2.92
C LEU A 75 -3.24 7.88 -4.33
N ALA A 76 -4.26 8.49 -4.93
CA ALA A 76 -4.18 9.06 -6.27
C ALA A 76 -3.07 10.13 -6.33
N GLU A 77 -3.10 11.07 -5.39
CA GLU A 77 -2.11 12.14 -5.31
C GLU A 77 -0.68 11.60 -5.14
N PHE A 78 -0.49 10.61 -4.28
CA PHE A 78 0.82 9.99 -4.06
C PHE A 78 1.35 9.32 -5.33
N LEU A 79 0.51 8.56 -6.03
CA LEU A 79 0.90 7.90 -7.27
C LEU A 79 1.29 8.93 -8.35
N GLU A 80 0.52 10.02 -8.48
CA GLU A 80 0.83 11.09 -9.43
C GLU A 80 2.10 11.85 -9.06
N GLN A 81 2.27 12.21 -7.79
CA GLN A 81 3.44 12.93 -7.27
C GLN A 81 4.74 12.17 -7.50
N HIS A 82 4.69 10.83 -7.37
CA HIS A 82 5.85 9.97 -7.58
C HIS A 82 5.96 9.42 -9.01
N ASN A 83 5.09 9.84 -9.92
CA ASN A 83 4.98 9.33 -11.29
C ASN A 83 4.91 7.79 -11.37
N LEU A 84 4.26 7.18 -10.38
CA LEU A 84 4.03 5.75 -10.33
C LEU A 84 2.92 5.41 -11.31
N ARG A 85 3.26 4.63 -12.34
CA ARG A 85 2.33 4.19 -13.38
C ARG A 85 2.18 2.66 -13.35
N PRO A 86 1.01 2.14 -13.73
CA PRO A 86 0.77 0.69 -13.81
C PRO A 86 1.56 0.02 -14.94
#